data_AF-A0A132MXP2-F1
#
_entry.id   AF-A0A132MXP2-F1
#
_cell.length_a   1.000
_cell.length_b   1.000
_cell.length_c   1.000
_cell.angle_alpha   90.00
_cell.angle_beta   90.00
_cell.angle_gamma   90.00
#
_symmetry.space_group_name_H-M   'P 1'
#
loop_
_entity.id
_entity.type
_entity.pdbx_description
1 polymer ?
#
loop_
_entity_poly.entity_id
_entity_poly.type
_entity_poly.pdbx_seq_one_letter_code
_entity_poly.pdbx_strand_id
1 'polypeptide(L)'
;MTPYAPRVEKTPAAVREALDEDLRAEYAAEWAAALDQAKESFDLVPAFDMLERWWPVAQVCVQSGGRQAVEQGTRDALAGVPGIPFDLDWDD
;
A
#
# COMPACT_ATOMS: atom_id res chain seq x y z
N MET A 1 1.08 27.21 -3.42
CA MET A 1 0.53 26.04 -4.13
C MET A 1 1.33 24.84 -3.66
N THR A 2 0.83 24.14 -2.64
CA THR A 2 1.38 22.84 -2.25
C THR A 2 1.14 21.88 -3.42
N PRO A 3 2.16 21.16 -3.92
CA PRO A 3 1.95 20.17 -4.97
C PRO A 3 1.00 19.10 -4.41
N TYR A 4 -0.13 18.88 -5.07
CA TYR A 4 -1.08 17.84 -4.71
C TYR A 4 -0.36 16.50 -4.89
N ALA A 5 -0.01 15.81 -3.80
CA ALA A 5 0.51 14.46 -3.89
C ALA A 5 -0.55 13.60 -4.61
N PRO A 6 -0.17 12.80 -5.63
CA PRO A 6 -1.13 11.97 -6.33
C PRO A 6 -1.80 11.02 -5.32
N ARG A 7 -3.12 11.18 -5.16
CA ARG A 7 -3.89 10.39 -4.20
C ARG A 7 -4.37 9.12 -4.88
N VAL A 8 -3.89 7.97 -4.41
CA VAL A 8 -4.41 6.66 -4.87
C VAL A 8 -5.78 6.43 -4.25
N GLU A 9 -6.77 6.08 -5.07
CA GLU A 9 -8.07 5.64 -4.57
C GLU A 9 -7.94 4.30 -3.85
N LYS A 10 -8.70 4.10 -2.76
CA LYS A 10 -8.71 2.82 -2.01
C LYS A 10 -9.61 1.81 -2.73
N THR A 11 -9.28 1.51 -3.98
CA THR A 11 -9.92 0.47 -4.80
C THR A 11 -8.89 -0.55 -5.25
N PRO A 12 -9.26 -1.83 -5.47
CA PRO A 12 -8.30 -2.86 -5.85
C PRO A 12 -7.54 -2.55 -7.14
N ALA A 13 -8.24 -1.98 -8.12
CA ALA A 13 -7.64 -1.60 -9.40
C ALA A 13 -6.64 -0.44 -9.25
N ALA A 14 -7.02 0.62 -8.54
CA ALA A 14 -6.15 1.79 -8.33
C ALA A 14 -4.89 1.42 -7.51
N VAL A 15 -5.05 0.59 -6.47
CA VAL A 15 -3.92 0.08 -5.68
C VAL A 15 -2.98 -0.74 -6.57
N ARG A 16 -3.49 -1.67 -7.37
CA ARG A 16 -2.67 -2.47 -8.29
C ARG A 16 -1.90 -1.63 -9.31
N GLU A 17 -2.53 -0.59 -9.86
CA GLU A 17 -1.92 0.27 -10.88
C GLU A 17 -0.82 1.16 -10.29
N ALA A 18 -1.01 1.62 -9.07
CA ALA A 18 -0.06 2.46 -8.34
C ALA A 18 1.22 1.71 -7.90
N LEU A 19 1.17 0.39 -7.75
CA LEU A 19 2.32 -0.43 -7.31
C LEU A 19 3.37 -0.60 -8.43
N ASP A 20 4.64 -0.68 -8.02
CA ASP A 20 5.76 -1.13 -8.85
C ASP A 20 5.55 -2.58 -9.33
N GLU A 21 6.22 -2.99 -10.40
CA GLU A 21 5.98 -4.28 -11.07
C GLU A 21 6.11 -5.50 -10.14
N ASP A 22 7.14 -5.54 -9.30
CA ASP A 22 7.38 -6.65 -8.36
C ASP A 22 6.26 -6.73 -7.30
N LEU A 23 5.90 -5.58 -6.71
CA LEU A 23 4.84 -5.48 -5.71
C LEU A 23 3.46 -5.73 -6.31
N ARG A 24 3.26 -5.35 -7.58
CA ARG A 24 2.02 -5.60 -8.30
C ARG A 24 1.79 -7.10 -8.50
N ALA A 25 2.85 -7.88 -8.74
CA ALA A 25 2.75 -9.34 -8.86
C ALA A 25 2.37 -9.98 -7.52
N GLU A 26 2.99 -9.54 -6.42
CA GLU A 26 2.66 -10.00 -5.07
C GLU A 26 1.21 -9.66 -4.69
N TYR A 27 0.81 -8.40 -4.90
CA TYR A 27 -0.57 -7.95 -4.72
C TYR A 27 -1.55 -8.79 -5.54
N ALA A 28 -1.27 -9.05 -6.82
CA ALA A 28 -2.18 -9.83 -7.66
C ALA A 28 -2.34 -11.27 -7.15
N ALA A 29 -1.29 -11.89 -6.64
CA ALA A 29 -1.32 -13.23 -6.07
C ALA A 29 -2.15 -13.29 -4.78
N GLU A 30 -1.90 -12.36 -3.84
CA GLU A 30 -2.68 -12.27 -2.60
C GLU A 30 -4.16 -11.97 -2.88
N TRP A 31 -4.45 -11.09 -3.84
CA TRP A 31 -5.82 -10.69 -4.18
C TRP A 31 -6.60 -11.86 -4.79
N ALA A 32 -5.96 -12.63 -5.67
CA ALA A 32 -6.54 -13.84 -6.24
C ALA A 32 -6.86 -14.86 -5.13
N ALA A 33 -5.93 -15.08 -4.20
CA ALA A 33 -6.13 -16.01 -3.09
C ALA A 33 -7.29 -15.57 -2.16
N ALA A 34 -7.37 -14.28 -1.83
CA ALA A 34 -8.45 -13.72 -1.03
C ALA A 34 -9.82 -13.88 -1.72
N LEU A 35 -9.89 -13.67 -3.04
CA LEU A 35 -11.11 -13.87 -3.81
C LEU A 35 -11.49 -15.34 -3.94
N ASP A 36 -10.52 -16.25 -4.07
CA ASP A 36 -10.80 -17.69 -4.10
C ASP A 36 -11.35 -18.17 -2.76
N GLN A 37 -10.76 -17.74 -1.65
CA GLN A 37 -11.31 -18.00 -0.32
C GLN A 37 -12.73 -17.44 -0.17
N ALA A 38 -12.98 -16.22 -0.64
CA ALA A 38 -14.29 -15.58 -0.56
C ALA A 38 -15.38 -16.32 -1.36
N LYS A 39 -15.02 -17.02 -2.46
CA LYS A 39 -15.97 -17.87 -3.19
C LYS A 39 -16.44 -19.07 -2.37
N GLU A 40 -15.59 -19.58 -1.48
CA GLU A 40 -15.90 -20.72 -0.62
C GLU A 40 -16.62 -20.29 0.67
N SER A 41 -16.18 -19.19 1.28
CA SER A 41 -16.68 -18.73 2.58
C SER A 41 -17.80 -17.69 2.50
N PHE A 42 -18.00 -17.06 1.33
CA PHE A 42 -18.82 -15.85 1.16
C PHE A 42 -18.41 -14.68 2.07
N ASP A 43 -17.15 -14.68 2.53
CA ASP A 43 -16.58 -13.64 3.38
C ASP A 43 -15.57 -12.80 2.59
N LEU A 44 -15.81 -11.49 2.53
CA LEU A 44 -14.95 -10.51 1.86
C LEU A 44 -14.04 -9.75 2.83
N VAL A 45 -14.16 -9.96 4.14
CA VAL A 45 -13.32 -9.30 5.15
C VAL A 45 -11.82 -9.48 4.84
N PRO A 46 -11.32 -10.69 4.50
CA PRO A 46 -9.90 -10.86 4.18
C PRO A 46 -9.43 -10.03 2.97
N ALA A 47 -10.29 -9.83 1.98
CA ALA A 47 -9.99 -9.01 0.81
C ALA A 47 -9.95 -7.52 1.17
N PHE A 48 -10.86 -7.05 2.03
CA PHE A 48 -10.82 -5.67 2.52
C PHE A 48 -9.59 -5.41 3.38
N ASP A 49 -9.26 -6.30 4.32
CA ASP A 49 -8.07 -6.20 5.18
C ASP A 49 -6.78 -6.14 4.36
N MET A 50 -6.71 -6.97 3.31
CA MET A 50 -5.63 -6.91 2.34
C MET A 50 -5.55 -5.53 1.67
N LEU A 51 -6.68 -5.00 1.19
CA LEU A 51 -6.72 -3.67 0.57
C LEU A 51 -6.28 -2.57 1.55
N GLU A 52 -6.60 -2.70 2.85
CA GLU A 52 -6.13 -1.78 3.89
C GLU A 52 -4.62 -1.82 4.07
N ARG A 53 -4.01 -3.01 4.02
CA ARG A 53 -2.56 -3.21 4.11
C ARG A 53 -1.80 -2.63 2.91
N TRP A 54 -2.33 -2.84 1.71
CA TRP A 54 -1.64 -2.51 0.46
C TRP A 54 -1.83 -1.06 0.02
N TRP A 55 -2.91 -0.40 0.45
CA TRP A 55 -3.19 0.98 0.06
C TRP A 55 -2.09 1.98 0.49
N PRO A 56 -1.54 1.93 1.72
CA PRO A 56 -0.39 2.77 2.10
C PRO A 56 0.84 2.54 1.22
N VAL A 57 1.12 1.29 0.84
CA VAL A 57 2.26 0.96 -0.05
C VAL A 57 2.07 1.62 -1.42
N ALA A 58 0.86 1.51 -1.98
CA ALA A 58 0.50 2.16 -3.23
C ALA A 58 0.62 3.69 -3.16
N GLN A 59 0.23 4.33 -2.05
CA GLN A 59 0.41 5.78 -1.86
C GLN A 59 1.88 6.19 -1.93
N VAL A 60 2.80 5.33 -1.44
CA VAL A 60 4.23 5.64 -1.48
C VAL A 60 4.81 5.39 -2.88
N CYS A 61 4.40 4.33 -3.59
CA CYS A 61 4.88 4.05 -4.95
C CYS A 61 4.60 5.19 -5.94
N VAL A 62 3.50 5.95 -5.77
CA VAL A 62 3.17 7.08 -6.67
C VAL A 62 3.88 8.39 -6.32
N GLN A 63 4.56 8.48 -5.17
CA GLN A 63 5.32 9.66 -4.80
C GLN A 63 6.70 9.63 -5.46
N SER A 64 7.13 10.77 -6.03
CA SER A 64 8.49 10.93 -6.52
C SER A 64 9.50 10.73 -5.38
N GLY A 65 10.33 9.69 -5.45
CA GLY A 65 11.27 9.33 -4.38
C GLY A 65 10.67 8.45 -3.27
N GLY A 66 9.39 8.07 -3.35
CA GLY A 66 8.72 7.23 -2.35
C GLY A 66 9.36 5.85 -2.19
N ARG A 67 9.86 5.25 -3.27
CA ARG A 67 10.63 4.01 -3.21
C ARG A 67 11.89 4.14 -2.33
N GLN A 68 12.62 5.26 -2.45
CA GLN A 68 13.78 5.53 -1.60
C GLN A 68 13.36 5.74 -0.12
N ALA A 69 12.20 6.34 0.13
CA ALA A 69 11.67 6.50 1.48
C ALA A 69 11.25 5.15 2.11
N VAL A 70 10.65 4.23 1.35
CA VAL A 70 10.33 2.86 1.82
C VAL A 70 11.60 2.06 2.07
N GLU A 71 12.54 2.06 1.13
CA GLU A 71 13.83 1.36 1.29
C GLU A 71 14.60 1.89 2.50
N GLN A 72 14.58 3.21 2.74
CA GLN A 72 15.16 3.83 3.92
C GLN A 72 14.39 3.44 5.20
N GLY A 73 13.06 3.47 5.20
CA GLY A 73 12.23 3.06 6.33
C GLY A 73 12.42 1.59 6.72
N THR A 74 12.53 0.68 5.74
CA THR A 74 12.85 -0.72 5.99
C THR A 74 14.25 -0.87 6.59
N ARG A 75 15.24 -0.13 6.07
CA ARG A 75 16.61 -0.14 6.58
C ARG A 75 16.69 0.38 8.02
N ASP A 76 15.98 1.45 8.32
CA ASP A 76 15.93 2.08 9.64
C ASP A 76 15.22 1.18 10.65
N ALA A 77 14.12 0.52 10.26
CA ALA A 77 13.43 -0.47 11.10
C ALA A 77 14.33 -1.68 11.42
N LEU A 78 15.06 -2.20 10.44
CA LEU A 78 16.04 -3.28 10.65
C LEU A 78 17.23 -2.84 11.52
N ALA A 79 17.59 -1.56 11.48
CA ALA A 79 18.63 -0.96 12.31
C ALA A 79 18.14 -0.59 13.72
N GLY A 80 16.87 -0.82 14.04
CA GLY A 80 16.27 -0.46 15.33
C GLY A 80 16.13 1.05 15.55
N VAL A 81 16.19 1.84 14.48
CA VAL A 81 15.90 3.27 14.51
C VAL A 81 14.37 3.41 14.59
N PRO A 82 13.81 4.10 15.60
CA PRO A 82 12.38 4.32 15.66
C PRO A 82 11.97 5.10 14.40
N GLY A 83 11.11 4.50 13.58
CA GLY A 83 10.58 5.14 12.39
C GLY A 83 9.89 6.43 12.80
N ILE A 84 10.28 7.55 12.18
CA ILE A 84 9.52 8.79 12.29
C ILE A 84 8.10 8.42 11.83
N PRO A 85 7.06 8.57 12.68
CA PRO A 85 5.70 8.36 12.22
C PRO A 85 5.53 9.27 11.01
N PHE A 86 5.01 8.74 9.92
CA PHE A 86 4.56 9.61 8.83
C PHE A 86 3.69 10.68 9.47
N ASP A 87 4.18 11.93 9.53
CA ASP A 87 3.37 13.09 9.86
C ASP A 87 2.39 13.22 8.69
N LEU A 88 1.32 12.44 8.77
CA LEU A 88 0.08 12.68 8.08
C LEU A 88 -0.51 13.90 8.78
N ASP A 89 -0.04 15.08 8.38
CA ASP A 89 -0.69 16.35 8.70
C ASP A 89 -2.06 16.31 7.99
N TRP A 90 -3.02 15.69 8.66
CA TRP A 90 -4.42 15.64 8.28
C TRP A 90 -5.08 16.84 8.94
N ASP A 91 -5.09 17.96 8.22
CA ASP A 91 -5.88 19.12 8.62
C ASP A 91 -7.39 18.76 8.60
N ASP A 92 -8.07 19.17 9.67
CA ASP A 92 -9.47 18.96 10.10
C ASP A 92 -10.53 19.43 9.07
#